data_AF-A0A1Y4NEF5-F1
#
_entry.id   AF-A0A1Y4NEF5-F1
#
_cell.length_a   1.000
_cell.length_b   1.000
_cell.length_c   1.000
_cell.angle_alpha   90.00
_cell.angle_beta   90.00
_cell.angle_gamma   90.00
#
_symmetry.space_group_name_H-M   'P 1'
#
loop_
_entity.id
_entity.type
_entity.pdbx_description
1 polymer ?
#
loop_
_entity_poly.entity_id
_entity_poly.type
_entity_poly.pdbx_seq_one_letter_code
_entity_poly.pdbx_strand_id
1 'polypeptide(L)'
;MTEKDFSLRLARLREEKGVSARDMSLSMGQNPGYINNIESGKSMPSLTGIFYICEYLGITPKDFFDIDNNDPAKIKELVSAAKGLNRSQLEHVIAIINDIKK
;
A
#
# COMPACT_ATOMS: atom_id res chain seq x y z
N MET A 1 -0.72 7.58 -5.89
CA MET A 1 -0.86 6.27 -6.54
C MET A 1 -1.94 6.35 -7.61
N THR A 2 -1.59 6.00 -8.85
CA THR A 2 -2.49 5.88 -10.01
C THR A 2 -3.04 4.45 -10.15
N GLU A 3 -3.97 4.20 -11.08
CA GLU A 3 -4.44 2.84 -11.39
C GLU A 3 -3.30 1.92 -11.88
N LYS A 4 -2.35 2.48 -12.63
CA LYS A 4 -1.16 1.74 -13.08
C LYS A 4 -0.28 1.36 -11.89
N ASP A 5 -0.07 2.29 -10.96
CA ASP A 5 0.71 2.01 -9.74
C ASP A 5 0.02 0.96 -8.88
N PHE A 6 -1.32 1.00 -8.76
CA PHE A 6 -2.11 -0.02 -8.07
C PHE A 6 -1.84 -1.41 -8.66
N SER A 7 -1.97 -1.53 -9.98
CA SER A 7 -1.85 -2.78 -10.72
C SER A 7 -0.45 -3.39 -10.56
N LEU A 8 0.59 -2.56 -10.68
CA LEU A 8 1.98 -2.98 -10.48
C LEU A 8 2.25 -3.37 -9.03
N ARG A 9 1.70 -2.62 -8.06
CA ARG A 9 1.84 -2.91 -6.63
C ARG A 9 1.20 -4.25 -6.27
N LEU A 10 0.00 -4.52 -6.79
CA LEU A 10 -0.68 -5.80 -6.58
C LEU A 10 0.12 -6.97 -7.15
N ALA A 11 0.58 -6.85 -8.40
CA ALA A 11 1.38 -7.89 -9.06
C ALA A 11 2.65 -8.20 -8.27
N ARG A 12 3.38 -7.16 -7.85
CA ARG A 12 4.60 -7.30 -7.05
C ARG A 12 4.33 -8.02 -5.73
N LEU A 13 3.34 -7.58 -4.95
CA LEU A 13 3.04 -8.19 -3.65
C LEU A 13 2.57 -9.65 -3.79
N ARG A 14 1.82 -9.95 -4.86
CA ARG A 14 1.40 -11.31 -5.18
C ARG A 14 2.61 -12.20 -5.51
N GLU A 15 3.53 -11.69 -6.32
CA GLU A 15 4.77 -12.39 -6.69
C GLU A 15 5.69 -12.61 -5.50
N GLU A 16 5.84 -11.63 -4.61
CA GLU A 16 6.57 -11.77 -3.35
C GLU A 16 5.97 -12.87 -2.45
N LYS A 17 4.65 -13.08 -2.51
CA LYS A 17 3.96 -14.18 -1.83
C LYS A 17 4.08 -15.53 -2.56
N GLY A 18 4.56 -15.55 -3.79
CA GLY A 18 4.82 -16.78 -4.56
C GLY A 18 3.57 -17.49 -5.11
N VAL A 19 2.47 -16.75 -5.37
CA VAL A 19 1.20 -17.32 -5.87
C VAL A 19 0.84 -16.80 -7.26
N SER A 20 0.14 -17.60 -8.05
CA SER A 20 -0.36 -17.16 -9.37
C SER A 20 -1.59 -16.24 -9.22
N ALA A 21 -1.82 -15.36 -10.20
CA ALA A 21 -3.02 -14.50 -10.22
C ALA A 21 -4.32 -15.34 -10.22
N ARG A 22 -4.29 -16.50 -10.90
CA ARG A 22 -5.42 -17.43 -10.93
C ARG A 22 -5.68 -18.05 -9.56
N ASP A 23 -4.65 -18.54 -8.89
CA ASP A 23 -4.79 -19.21 -7.59
C ASP A 23 -5.24 -18.21 -6.52
N MET A 24 -4.70 -16.99 -6.53
CA MET A 24 -5.15 -15.92 -5.66
C MET A 24 -6.63 -15.57 -5.90
N SER A 25 -7.04 -15.46 -7.17
CA SER A 25 -8.45 -15.19 -7.50
C SER A 25 -9.38 -16.27 -6.94
N LEU A 26 -9.04 -17.54 -7.16
CA LEU A 26 -9.85 -18.67 -6.69
C LEU A 26 -9.88 -18.77 -5.16
N SER A 27 -8.75 -18.53 -4.50
CA SER A 27 -8.65 -18.57 -3.03
C SER A 27 -9.48 -17.46 -2.36
N MET A 28 -9.69 -16.34 -3.06
CA MET A 28 -10.57 -15.25 -2.63
C MET A 28 -12.05 -15.48 -3.01
N GLY A 29 -12.40 -16.66 -3.54
CA GLY A 29 -13.75 -16.95 -4.01
C GLY A 29 -14.17 -16.14 -5.25
N GLN A 30 -13.21 -15.56 -5.98
CA GLN A 30 -13.44 -14.79 -7.18
C GLN A 30 -13.30 -15.65 -8.44
N ASN A 31 -13.76 -15.13 -9.57
CA ASN A 31 -13.54 -15.78 -10.86
C ASN A 31 -12.03 -15.87 -11.19
N PRO A 32 -11.58 -16.88 -11.97
CA PRO A 32 -10.15 -17.10 -12.25
C PRO A 32 -9.38 -15.92 -12.87
N GLY A 33 -10.09 -14.97 -13.48
CA GLY A 33 -9.51 -13.81 -14.14
C GLY A 33 -9.47 -12.54 -13.28
N TYR A 34 -10.01 -12.57 -12.07
CA TYR A 34 -10.21 -11.36 -11.25
C TYR A 34 -8.90 -10.59 -11.01
N ILE A 35 -7.90 -11.25 -10.42
CA ILE A 35 -6.61 -10.60 -10.11
C ILE A 35 -5.87 -10.22 -11.40
N ASN A 36 -5.88 -11.09 -12.41
CA ASN A 36 -5.24 -10.79 -13.70
C ASN A 36 -5.87 -9.57 -14.40
N ASN A 37 -7.19 -9.40 -14.32
CA ASN A 37 -7.88 -8.23 -14.87
C ASN A 37 -7.49 -6.95 -14.13
N ILE A 38 -7.25 -7.03 -12.82
CA ILE A 38 -6.75 -5.90 -12.03
C ILE A 38 -5.29 -5.59 -12.39
N GLU A 39 -4.40 -6.59 -12.39
CA GLU A 39 -2.97 -6.41 -12.71
C GLU A 39 -2.72 -5.93 -14.14
N SER A 40 -3.62 -6.25 -15.07
CA SER A 40 -3.58 -5.77 -16.45
C SER A 40 -4.25 -4.41 -16.66
N GLY A 41 -4.83 -3.82 -15.61
CA GLY A 41 -5.55 -2.54 -15.69
C GLY A 41 -6.90 -2.59 -16.41
N LYS A 42 -7.43 -3.79 -16.69
CA LYS A 42 -8.76 -3.96 -17.33
C LYS A 42 -9.91 -3.65 -16.38
N SER A 43 -9.67 -3.72 -15.07
CA SER A 43 -10.67 -3.46 -14.05
C SER A 43 -10.02 -2.98 -12.76
N MET A 44 -10.78 -2.26 -11.93
CA MET A 44 -10.37 -1.95 -10.55
C MET A 44 -11.18 -2.77 -9.54
N PRO A 45 -10.58 -3.17 -8.41
CA PRO A 45 -11.35 -3.76 -7.32
C PRO A 45 -12.27 -2.70 -6.70
N SER A 46 -13.39 -3.14 -6.12
CA SER A 46 -14.17 -2.31 -5.22
C SER A 46 -13.39 -2.05 -3.92
N LEU A 47 -13.85 -1.11 -3.09
CA LEU A 47 -13.26 -0.89 -1.77
C LEU A 47 -13.26 -2.18 -0.91
N THR A 48 -14.34 -2.96 -0.97
CA THR A 48 -14.41 -4.28 -0.33
C THR A 48 -13.39 -5.26 -0.94
N GLY A 49 -13.24 -5.25 -2.26
CA GLY A 49 -12.23 -6.05 -2.95
C GLY A 49 -10.81 -5.75 -2.48
N ILE A 50 -10.47 -4.47 -2.22
CA ILE A 50 -9.18 -4.08 -1.66
C ILE A 50 -8.95 -4.72 -0.29
N PHE A 51 -9.96 -4.72 0.60
CA PHE A 51 -9.82 -5.37 1.90
C PHE A 51 -9.55 -6.86 1.79
N TYR A 52 -10.26 -7.57 0.91
CA TYR A 52 -10.00 -8.99 0.67
C TYR A 52 -8.63 -9.26 0.06
N ILE A 53 -8.17 -8.41 -0.85
CA ILE A 53 -6.81 -8.48 -1.40
C ILE A 53 -5.79 -8.32 -0.27
N CYS A 54 -5.96 -7.32 0.59
CA CYS A 54 -5.05 -7.04 1.71
C CYS A 54 -5.05 -8.19 2.73
N GLU A 55 -6.23 -8.70 3.09
CA GLU A 55 -6.40 -9.85 3.96
C GLU A 55 -5.71 -11.09 3.39
N TYR A 56 -5.94 -11.40 2.11
CA TYR A 56 -5.28 -12.51 1.43
C TYR A 56 -3.76 -12.33 1.45
N LEU A 57 -3.24 -11.13 1.20
CA LEU A 57 -1.79 -10.86 1.19
C LEU A 57 -1.19 -10.83 2.61
N GLY A 58 -1.99 -10.61 3.65
CA GLY A 58 -1.53 -10.49 5.04
C GLY A 58 -0.95 -9.11 5.37
N ILE A 59 -1.43 -8.06 4.70
CA ILE A 59 -0.98 -6.68 4.88
C ILE A 59 -2.17 -5.76 5.17
N THR A 60 -1.93 -4.57 5.70
CA THR A 60 -3.00 -3.57 5.83
C THR A 60 -3.15 -2.78 4.53
N PRO A 61 -4.32 -2.14 4.28
CA PRO A 61 -4.44 -1.20 3.16
C PRO A 61 -3.38 -0.11 3.21
N LYS A 62 -3.04 0.40 4.41
CA LYS A 62 -1.96 1.37 4.55
C LYS A 62 -0.66 0.84 3.92
N ASP A 63 -0.24 -0.38 4.27
CA ASP A 63 0.98 -0.99 3.73
C ASP A 63 0.90 -1.22 2.21
N PHE A 64 -0.29 -1.52 1.68
CA PHE A 64 -0.51 -1.64 0.25
C PHE A 64 -0.24 -0.31 -0.47
N PHE A 65 -0.82 0.79 0.02
CA PHE A 65 -0.73 2.12 -0.61
C PHE A 65 0.56 2.89 -0.29
N ASP A 66 1.32 2.47 0.72
CA ASP A 66 2.57 3.12 1.16
C ASP A 66 3.77 2.70 0.29
N ILE A 67 3.81 3.20 -0.95
CA ILE A 67 4.82 2.83 -1.97
C ILE A 67 6.14 3.61 -1.84
N ASP A 68 6.13 4.77 -1.19
CA ASP A 68 7.28 5.70 -1.10
C ASP A 68 8.09 5.54 0.20
N ASN A 69 7.73 4.57 1.03
CA ASN A 69 8.30 4.42 2.36
C ASN A 69 9.51 3.49 2.37
N ASN A 70 10.67 4.07 2.08
CA ASN A 70 11.95 3.35 2.06
C ASN A 70 12.39 2.80 3.43
N ASP A 71 11.88 3.36 4.54
CA ASP A 71 12.10 2.84 5.90
C ASP A 71 10.83 3.03 6.76
N PRO A 72 9.86 2.10 6.65
CA PRO A 72 8.59 2.20 7.36
C PRO A 72 8.72 2.21 8.88
N ALA A 73 9.77 1.59 9.41
CA ALA A 73 10.02 1.55 10.84
C ALA A 73 10.40 2.94 11.36
N LYS A 74 11.36 3.62 10.71
CA LYS A 74 11.79 4.97 11.10
C LYS A 74 10.72 6.03 10.89
N ILE A 75 9.94 5.94 9.81
CA ILE A 75 8.81 6.85 9.59
C ILE A 75 7.75 6.67 10.68
N LYS A 76 7.45 5.42 11.09
CA LYS A 76 6.51 5.16 12.19
C LYS A 76 7.01 5.72 13.52
N GLU A 77 8.30 5.58 13.80
CA GLU A 77 8.95 6.14 15.00
C GLU A 77 8.81 7.68 15.03
N LEU A 78 9.14 8.35 13.92
CA LEU A 78 9.00 9.81 13.78
C LEU A 78 7.55 10.26 14.00
N VAL A 79 6.58 9.61 13.35
CA VAL A 79 5.16 9.92 13.52
C VAL A 79 4.73 9.73 14.96
N SER A 80 5.17 8.65 15.62
CA SER A 80 4.85 8.39 17.02
C SER A 80 5.40 9.47 17.95
N ALA A 81 6.65 9.91 17.72
CA ALA A 81 7.25 11.00 18.49
C ALA A 81 6.53 12.35 18.26
N ALA A 82 6.04 12.60 17.04
CA ALA A 82 5.36 13.82 16.68
C ALA A 82 3.91 13.93 17.22
N LYS A 83 3.26 12.82 17.60
CA LYS A 83 1.85 12.80 18.05
C LYS A 83 1.54 13.71 19.25
N GLY A 84 2.54 14.00 20.10
CA GLY A 84 2.36 14.85 21.27
C GLY A 84 2.60 16.35 21.02
N LEU A 85 3.01 16.73 19.81
CA LEU A 85 3.38 18.11 19.49
C LEU A 85 2.16 18.96 19.17
N ASN A 86 2.20 20.21 19.61
CA ASN A 86 1.21 21.21 19.19
C ASN A 86 1.50 21.70 17.76
N ARG A 87 0.57 22.48 17.19
CA ARG A 87 0.67 23.00 15.82
C ARG A 87 1.99 23.73 15.53
N SER A 88 2.40 24.65 16.40
CA SER A 88 3.63 25.42 16.21
C SER A 88 4.89 24.54 16.29
N GLN A 89 4.91 23.56 17.20
CA GLN A 89 6.00 22.59 17.28
C GLN A 89 6.08 21.70 16.04
N LEU A 90 4.93 21.26 15.51
CA LEU A 90 4.88 20.52 14.25
C LEU A 90 5.39 21.35 13.08
N GLU A 91 5.02 22.63 13.00
CA GLU A 91 5.52 23.56 11.97
C GLU A 91 7.05 23.67 12.00
N HIS A 92 7.67 23.73 13.19
CA HIS A 92 9.12 23.73 13.33
C HIS A 92 9.77 22.41 12.87
N VAL A 93 9.22 21.26 13.27
CA VAL A 93 9.73 19.94 12.84
C VAL A 93 9.64 19.79 11.31
N ILE A 94 8.52 20.20 10.71
CA ILE A 94 8.34 20.18 9.26
C ILE A 94 9.35 21.10 8.56
N ALA A 95 9.62 22.28 9.11
CA ALA A 95 10.62 23.20 8.56
C ALA A 95 12.01 22.57 8.50
N ILE A 96 12.43 21.88 9.58
CA ILE A 96 13.72 21.15 9.62
C ILE A 96 13.77 20.05 8.56
N ILE A 97 12.72 19.23 8.45
CA ILE A 97 12.65 18.15 7.45
C ILE A 97 12.76 18.71 6.02
N ASN A 98 12.09 19.82 5.75
CA ASN A 98 12.11 20.45 4.43
C ASN A 98 13.47 21.08 4.09
N ASP A 99 14.19 21.59 5.09
CA ASP A 99 15.54 22.14 4.90
C ASP A 99 16.53 21.03 4.55
N ILE A 100 16.43 19.86 5.20
CA ILE A 100 17.29 18.69 4.94
C ILE A 100 17.02 18.06 3.56
N LYS A 101 15.78 18.15 3.04
CA LYS A 101 15.42 17.58 1.73
C LYS A 101 15.96 18.37 0.53
N LYS A 102 16.48 19.58 0.74
CA LYS A 102 17.13 20.39 -0.30
C LYS A 102 18.54 19.89 -0.58
#